data_AF-A0A8C1IU17-F1
#
_entry.id   AF-A0A8C1IU17-F1
#
_cell.length_a   1.000
_cell.length_b   1.000
_cell.length_c   1.000
_cell.angle_alpha   90.00
_cell.angle_beta   90.00
_cell.angle_gamma   90.00
#
_symmetry.space_group_name_H-M   'P 1'
#
loop_
_entity.id
_entity.type
_entity.pdbx_description
1 polymer ?
#
loop_
_entity_poly.entity_id
_entity_poly.type
_entity_poly.pdbx_seq_one_letter_code
_entity_poly.pdbx_strand_id
1 'polypeptide(L)'
;MSHPCFYLWLHRFLCRIIPNRTIHKNFFYSFRDKYRFYACLLRARFDENKHEKDMMKATMMLKAGEEEFWANQHPQPYLFPDSPGGTSYERYECYKAPEWCLDHWHPSEKAMYPDYFAKREQWKKLRVQSWDREVSMIMAFFAMNNLKTEHPLVDCILKGT
;
A
#
# COMPACT_ATOMS: atom_id res chain seq x y z
N MET A 1 -7.10 -24.56 -19.99
CA MET A 1 -7.78 -24.11 -18.77
C MET A 1 -7.02 -22.89 -18.24
N SER A 2 -7.55 -21.68 -18.44
CA SER A 2 -6.92 -20.45 -17.95
C SER A 2 -6.95 -20.45 -16.42
N HIS A 3 -5.78 -20.34 -15.78
CA HIS A 3 -5.71 -20.30 -14.32
C HIS A 3 -6.37 -19.00 -13.81
N PRO A 4 -7.43 -19.07 -12.97
CA PRO A 4 -8.17 -17.89 -12.50
C PRO A 4 -7.27 -16.87 -11.76
N CYS A 5 -6.17 -17.34 -11.16
CA CYS A 5 -5.15 -16.48 -10.54
C CYS A 5 -4.51 -15.50 -11.53
N PHE A 6 -4.29 -15.91 -12.78
CA PHE A 6 -3.62 -15.09 -13.79
C PHE A 6 -4.55 -14.01 -14.37
N TYR A 7 -5.86 -14.28 -14.51
CA TYR A 7 -6.82 -13.26 -14.95
C TYR A 7 -7.02 -12.16 -13.89
N LEU A 8 -7.06 -12.54 -12.60
CA LEU A 8 -7.07 -11.60 -11.49
C LEU A 8 -5.76 -10.78 -11.41
N TRP A 9 -4.62 -11.41 -11.69
CA TRP A 9 -3.33 -10.71 -11.80
C TRP A 9 -3.33 -9.71 -12.96
N LEU A 10 -3.75 -10.13 -14.16
CA LEU A 10 -3.83 -9.28 -15.34
C LEU A 10 -4.74 -8.08 -15.13
N HIS A 11 -5.91 -8.32 -14.53
CA HIS A 11 -6.85 -7.26 -14.16
C HIS A 11 -6.25 -6.29 -13.14
N ARG A 12 -5.62 -6.79 -12.06
CA ARG A 12 -4.96 -5.96 -11.04
C ARG A 12 -3.79 -5.16 -11.62
N PHE A 13 -3.06 -5.74 -12.57
CA PHE A 13 -1.96 -5.10 -13.28
C PHE A 13 -2.46 -3.97 -14.19
N LEU A 14 -3.52 -4.21 -14.96
CA LEU A 14 -4.21 -3.18 -15.76
C LEU A 14 -4.75 -2.05 -14.88
N CYS A 15 -5.38 -2.38 -13.75
CA CYS A 15 -5.84 -1.40 -12.77
C CYS A 15 -4.70 -0.57 -12.15
N ARG A 16 -3.46 -1.05 -12.16
CA ARG A 16 -2.27 -0.25 -11.76
C ARG A 16 -1.78 0.65 -12.89
N ILE A 17 -1.77 0.12 -14.12
CA ILE A 17 -1.26 0.83 -15.30
C ILE A 17 -2.14 2.02 -15.68
N ILE A 18 -3.47 1.85 -15.70
CA ILE A 18 -4.40 2.87 -16.19
C ILE A 18 -4.31 4.17 -15.36
N PRO A 19 -4.34 4.13 -14.01
CA PRO A 19 -4.16 5.33 -13.19
C PRO A 19 -2.78 5.95 -13.36
N ASN A 20 -1.71 5.16 -13.41
CA ASN A 20 -0.35 5.67 -13.61
C ASN A 20 -0.25 6.46 -14.93
N ARG A 21 -0.65 5.87 -16.05
CA ARG A 21 -0.64 6.56 -17.36
C ARG A 21 -1.43 7.86 -17.34
N THR A 22 -2.53 7.86 -16.61
CA THR A 22 -3.42 9.00 -16.48
C THR A 22 -2.76 10.13 -15.66
N ILE A 23 -2.03 9.81 -14.58
CA ILE A 23 -1.24 10.78 -13.80
C ILE A 23 -0.09 11.37 -14.63
N HIS A 24 0.62 10.56 -15.41
CA HIS A 24 1.67 11.08 -16.30
C HIS A 24 1.10 12.01 -17.38
N LYS A 25 -0.09 11.70 -17.93
CA LYS A 25 -0.78 12.59 -18.88
C LYS A 25 -1.28 13.89 -18.24
N ASN A 26 -1.66 13.89 -16.96
CA ASN A 26 -1.98 15.13 -16.24
C ASN A 26 -0.82 16.13 -16.26
N PHE A 27 0.43 15.64 -16.27
CA PHE A 27 1.58 16.53 -16.26
C PHE A 27 1.87 17.14 -17.64
N PHE A 28 1.75 16.37 -18.73
CA PHE A 28 1.92 16.91 -20.09
C PHE A 28 0.88 17.99 -20.43
N TYR A 29 -0.33 17.88 -19.87
CA TYR A 29 -1.40 18.83 -20.10
C TYR A 29 -1.74 19.55 -18.80
N SER A 30 -1.13 20.73 -18.60
CA SER A 30 -1.40 21.57 -17.41
C SER A 30 -2.88 21.94 -17.28
N PHE A 31 -3.63 21.94 -18.38
CA PHE A 31 -5.05 22.24 -18.40
C PHE A 31 -5.94 20.97 -18.30
N ARG A 32 -6.94 21.05 -17.41
CA ARG A 32 -7.82 19.92 -17.05
C ARG A 32 -8.68 19.43 -18.21
N ASP A 33 -9.13 20.32 -19.08
CA ASP A 33 -9.95 20.03 -20.27
C ASP A 33 -9.18 19.13 -21.27
N LYS A 34 -7.95 19.53 -21.63
CA LYS A 34 -7.09 18.76 -22.53
C LYS A 34 -6.76 17.40 -21.93
N TYR A 35 -6.40 17.36 -20.66
CA TYR A 35 -6.16 16.11 -19.95
C TYR A 35 -7.37 15.17 -20.02
N ARG A 36 -8.58 15.67 -19.72
CA ARG A 36 -9.80 14.85 -19.72
C ARG A 36 -10.07 14.25 -21.10
N PHE A 37 -9.88 15.03 -22.17
CA PHE A 37 -10.00 14.53 -23.54
C PHE A 37 -9.06 13.34 -23.80
N TYR A 38 -7.75 13.50 -23.54
CA TYR A 38 -6.77 12.43 -23.78
C TYR A 38 -6.90 11.24 -22.82
N ALA A 39 -7.41 11.45 -21.61
CA ALA A 39 -7.72 10.37 -20.67
C ALA A 39 -8.91 9.53 -21.16
N CYS A 40 -9.95 10.16 -21.70
CA CYS A 40 -11.08 9.46 -22.31
C CYS A 40 -10.64 8.65 -23.55
N LEU A 41 -9.80 9.22 -24.42
CA LEU A 41 -9.24 8.49 -25.57
C LEU A 41 -8.40 7.28 -25.14
N LEU A 42 -7.58 7.43 -24.09
CA LEU A 42 -6.80 6.31 -23.56
C LEU A 42 -7.70 5.21 -22.99
N ARG A 43 -8.76 5.60 -22.27
CA ARG A 43 -9.73 4.64 -21.73
C ARG A 43 -10.45 3.89 -22.83
N ALA A 44 -10.88 4.57 -23.89
CA ALA A 44 -11.50 3.93 -25.05
C ALA A 44 -10.58 2.84 -25.66
N ARG A 45 -9.28 3.12 -25.84
CA ARG A 45 -8.29 2.13 -26.32
C ARG A 45 -8.22 0.88 -25.42
N PHE A 46 -8.32 1.05 -24.10
CA PHE A 46 -8.34 -0.08 -23.16
C PHE A 46 -9.68 -0.84 -23.21
N ASP A 47 -10.80 -0.12 -23.31
CA ASP A 47 -12.13 -0.72 -23.38
C ASP A 47 -12.33 -1.55 -24.65
N GLU A 48 -11.76 -1.13 -25.79
CA GLU A 48 -11.72 -1.91 -27.05
C GLU A 48 -11.09 -3.29 -26.89
N ASN A 49 -10.04 -3.39 -26.06
CA ASN A 49 -9.26 -4.62 -25.87
C ASN A 49 -9.64 -5.41 -24.60
N LYS A 50 -10.70 -4.98 -23.89
CA LYS A 50 -11.12 -5.56 -22.59
C LYS A 50 -11.58 -7.02 -22.68
N HIS A 51 -12.16 -7.41 -23.82
CA HIS A 51 -12.80 -8.72 -24.01
C HIS A 51 -11.91 -9.73 -24.76
N GLU A 52 -10.62 -9.44 -24.93
CA GLU A 52 -9.68 -10.38 -25.54
C GLU A 52 -9.53 -11.64 -24.68
N LYS A 53 -9.72 -12.81 -25.29
CA LYS A 53 -9.71 -14.11 -24.61
C LYS A 53 -8.36 -14.81 -24.72
N ASP A 54 -7.56 -14.47 -25.73
CA ASP A 54 -6.24 -15.03 -25.90
C ASP A 54 -5.23 -14.37 -24.95
N MET A 55 -4.69 -15.18 -24.05
CA MET A 55 -3.76 -14.76 -23.01
C MET A 55 -2.38 -14.37 -23.57
N MET A 56 -1.92 -15.02 -24.64
CA MET A 56 -0.63 -14.71 -25.26
C MET A 56 -0.68 -13.36 -25.97
N LYS A 57 -1.79 -13.12 -26.67
CA LYS A 57 -2.05 -11.83 -27.30
C LYS A 57 -2.19 -10.71 -26.26
N ALA A 58 -2.88 -10.96 -25.15
CA ALA A 58 -3.03 -9.98 -24.06
C ALA A 58 -1.68 -9.59 -23.42
N THR A 59 -0.77 -10.54 -23.19
CA THR A 59 0.57 -10.24 -22.64
C THR A 59 1.44 -9.50 -23.65
N MET A 60 1.36 -9.84 -24.94
CA MET A 60 2.04 -9.09 -26.00
C MET A 60 1.54 -7.64 -26.10
N MET A 61 0.22 -7.43 -26.06
CA MET A 61 -0.37 -6.09 -26.05
C MET A 61 0.06 -5.29 -24.82
N LEU A 62 0.12 -5.92 -23.64
CA LEU A 62 0.61 -5.28 -22.43
C LEU A 62 2.07 -4.84 -22.57
N LYS A 63 2.94 -5.72 -23.06
CA LYS A 63 4.35 -5.41 -23.27
C LYS A 63 4.52 -4.23 -24.23
N ALA A 64 3.84 -4.27 -25.38
CA ALA A 64 3.85 -3.16 -26.34
C ALA A 64 3.32 -1.86 -25.72
N GLY A 65 2.26 -1.95 -24.90
CA GLY A 65 1.73 -0.81 -24.17
C GLY A 65 2.76 -0.23 -23.20
N GLU A 66 3.46 -1.06 -22.43
CA GLU A 66 4.51 -0.63 -21.49
C GLU A 66 5.69 0.03 -22.19
N GLU A 67 6.12 -0.50 -23.34
CA GLU A 67 7.14 0.11 -24.19
C GLU A 67 6.69 1.49 -24.70
N GLU A 68 5.43 1.62 -25.18
CA GLU A 68 4.83 2.92 -25.56
C GLU A 68 4.84 3.91 -24.38
N PHE A 69 4.57 3.43 -23.17
CA PHE A 69 4.56 4.27 -21.97
C PHE A 69 5.97 4.70 -21.57
N TRP A 70 6.93 3.77 -21.58
CA TRP A 70 8.32 4.04 -21.23
C TRP A 70 8.95 5.08 -22.14
N ALA A 71 8.66 5.02 -23.44
CA ALA A 71 9.14 5.99 -24.42
C ALA A 71 8.51 7.39 -24.24
N ASN A 72 7.27 7.47 -23.75
CA ASN A 72 6.49 8.70 -23.66
C ASN A 72 6.29 9.19 -22.22
N GLN A 73 7.01 8.64 -21.23
CA GLN A 73 6.86 9.05 -19.84
C GLN A 73 7.45 10.44 -19.62
N HIS A 74 6.78 11.27 -18.83
CA HIS A 74 7.31 12.58 -18.46
C HIS A 74 8.55 12.41 -17.57
N PRO A 75 9.67 13.12 -17.84
CA PRO A 75 10.91 12.99 -17.06
C PRO A 75 10.74 13.28 -15.56
N GLN A 76 9.84 14.19 -15.22
CA GLN A 76 9.49 14.55 -13.85
C GLN A 76 7.97 14.43 -13.65
N PRO A 77 7.45 13.26 -13.28
CA PRO A 77 6.01 13.09 -13.08
C PRO A 77 5.50 13.90 -11.88
N TYR A 78 4.21 14.24 -11.92
CA TYR A 78 3.54 14.78 -10.73
C TYR A 78 3.43 13.68 -9.67
N LEU A 79 4.08 13.91 -8.53
CA LEU A 79 3.96 13.08 -7.33
C LEU A 79 3.15 13.84 -6.29
N PHE A 80 2.29 13.13 -5.56
CA PHE A 80 1.58 13.75 -4.44
C PHE A 80 2.59 14.08 -3.33
N PRO A 81 2.41 15.20 -2.60
CA PRO A 81 3.39 15.65 -1.63
C PRO A 81 3.79 14.58 -0.60
N ASP A 82 2.81 13.84 -0.08
CA ASP A 82 3.01 12.80 0.95
C ASP A 82 3.27 11.40 0.38
N SER A 83 3.23 11.24 -0.94
CA SER A 83 3.57 9.97 -1.58
C SER A 83 5.10 9.77 -1.63
N PRO A 84 5.61 8.53 -1.72
CA PRO A 84 7.04 8.29 -1.87
C PRO A 84 7.64 9.07 -3.04
N GLY A 85 8.71 9.83 -2.78
CA GLY A 85 9.33 10.73 -3.77
C GLY A 85 8.64 12.10 -3.93
N GLY A 86 7.56 12.35 -3.19
CA GLY A 86 6.92 13.66 -3.08
C GLY A 86 7.71 14.65 -2.21
N THR A 87 7.34 15.92 -2.27
CA THR A 87 8.07 17.01 -1.59
C THR A 87 7.92 17.07 -0.07
N SER A 88 6.88 16.44 0.48
CA SER A 88 6.65 16.34 1.94
C SER A 88 6.70 14.91 2.45
N TYR A 89 7.18 13.98 1.63
CA TYR A 89 7.36 12.59 2.04
C TYR A 89 8.26 12.52 3.28
N GLU A 90 7.78 11.83 4.32
CA GLU A 90 8.47 11.67 5.62
C GLU A 90 8.82 12.98 6.37
N ARG A 91 8.33 14.14 5.91
CA ARG A 91 8.60 15.44 6.55
C ARG A 91 8.23 15.47 8.03
N TYR A 92 7.15 14.79 8.40
CA TYR A 92 6.62 14.76 9.76
C TYR A 92 7.01 13.48 10.53
N GLU A 93 7.83 12.61 9.96
CA GLU A 93 8.22 11.36 10.61
C GLU A 93 9.02 11.61 11.89
N CYS A 94 9.81 12.68 11.92
CA CYS A 94 10.58 13.10 13.10
C CYS A 94 9.73 13.43 14.34
N TYR A 95 8.44 13.76 14.16
CA TYR A 95 7.52 14.07 15.26
C TYR A 95 6.73 12.84 15.75
N LYS A 96 6.81 11.72 15.02
CA LYS A 96 6.11 10.47 15.36
C LYS A 96 6.95 9.63 16.32
N ALA A 97 7.14 10.14 17.53
CA ALA A 97 7.76 9.35 18.59
C ALA A 97 6.90 8.12 18.92
N PRO A 98 7.49 6.92 19.05
CA PRO A 98 6.72 5.73 19.34
C PRO A 98 6.16 5.80 20.76
N GLU A 99 5.00 5.17 20.95
CA GLU A 99 4.21 5.29 22.17
C GLU A 99 4.99 4.88 23.44
N TRP A 100 5.84 3.85 23.35
CA TRP A 100 6.59 3.32 24.48
C TRP A 100 7.58 4.32 25.08
N CYS A 101 8.00 5.37 24.35
CA CYS A 101 8.85 6.42 24.90
C CYS A 101 8.22 7.15 26.10
N LEU A 102 6.89 7.20 26.17
CA LEU A 102 6.15 7.82 27.29
C LEU A 102 6.31 7.07 28.61
N ASP A 103 6.71 5.79 28.57
CA ASP A 103 6.91 5.00 29.77
C ASP A 103 8.18 5.44 30.53
N HIS A 104 9.14 6.07 29.84
CA HIS A 104 10.40 6.58 30.40
C HIS A 104 10.29 7.98 31.03
N TRP A 105 9.15 8.66 30.93
CA TRP A 105 8.96 9.99 31.52
C TRP A 105 9.09 9.98 33.04
N HIS A 106 9.61 11.08 33.61
CA HIS A 106 9.76 11.21 35.05
C HIS A 106 8.37 11.29 35.72
N PRO A 107 8.15 10.71 36.93
CA PRO A 107 6.85 10.73 37.58
C PRO A 107 6.24 12.13 37.77
N SER A 108 7.05 13.17 37.94
CA SER A 108 6.55 14.56 38.01
C SER A 108 5.92 15.04 36.70
N GLU A 109 6.47 14.63 35.55
CA GLU A 109 5.96 14.96 34.22
C GLU A 109 4.68 14.19 33.93
N LYS A 110 4.61 12.92 34.38
CA LYS A 110 3.40 12.11 34.28
C LYS A 110 2.26 12.65 35.14
N ALA A 111 2.58 13.16 36.33
CA ALA A 111 1.61 13.76 37.24
C ALA A 111 0.92 15.02 36.66
N MET A 112 1.50 15.64 35.63
CA MET A 112 0.87 16.74 34.89
C MET A 112 -0.36 16.27 34.09
N TYR A 113 -0.43 14.99 33.69
CA TYR A 113 -1.48 14.43 32.85
C TYR A 113 -2.13 13.18 33.47
N PRO A 114 -2.76 13.29 34.66
CA PRO A 114 -3.23 12.13 35.42
C PRO A 114 -4.28 11.31 34.67
N ASP A 115 -5.23 11.96 34.01
CA ASP A 115 -6.32 11.29 33.28
C ASP A 115 -5.82 10.50 32.07
N TYR A 116 -4.81 11.03 31.37
CA TYR A 116 -4.22 10.37 30.21
C TYR A 116 -3.48 9.10 30.62
N PHE A 117 -2.60 9.19 31.62
CA PHE A 117 -1.85 8.02 32.11
C PHE A 117 -2.77 6.98 32.78
N ALA A 118 -3.83 7.39 33.47
CA ALA A 118 -4.83 6.47 34.01
C ALA A 118 -5.52 5.64 32.90
N LYS A 119 -5.91 6.28 31.80
CA LYS A 119 -6.49 5.58 30.62
C LYS A 119 -5.46 4.66 29.97
N ARG A 120 -4.23 5.14 29.77
CA ARG A 120 -3.14 4.35 29.18
C ARG A 120 -2.88 3.04 29.93
N GLU A 121 -2.89 3.06 31.25
CA GLU A 121 -2.72 1.84 32.06
C GLU A 121 -3.84 0.82 31.83
N GLN A 122 -5.07 1.26 31.54
CA GLN A 122 -6.16 0.36 31.15
C GLN A 122 -5.85 -0.31 29.80
N TRP A 123 -5.38 0.44 28.81
CA TRP A 123 -4.98 -0.10 27.50
C TRP A 123 -3.81 -1.09 27.60
N LYS A 124 -2.82 -0.80 28.43
CA LYS A 124 -1.68 -1.71 28.68
C LYS A 124 -2.14 -3.03 29.30
N LYS A 125 -3.06 -2.98 30.27
CA LYS A 125 -3.66 -4.18 30.86
C LYS A 125 -4.41 -5.01 29.82
N LEU A 126 -5.19 -4.37 28.94
CA LEU A 126 -5.90 -5.06 27.86
C LEU A 126 -4.92 -5.75 26.89
N ARG A 127 -3.82 -5.09 26.52
CA ARG A 127 -2.79 -5.66 25.66
C ARG A 127 -2.13 -6.91 26.27
N VAL A 128 -1.81 -6.88 27.57
CA VAL A 128 -1.25 -8.05 28.27
C VAL A 128 -2.25 -9.20 28.33
N GLN A 129 -3.54 -8.92 28.55
CA GLN A 129 -4.60 -9.93 28.60
C GLN A 129 -4.89 -10.56 27.23
N SER A 130 -4.80 -9.79 26.13
CA SER A 130 -5.13 -10.30 24.79
C SER A 130 -3.98 -11.09 24.14
N TRP A 131 -2.73 -10.82 24.55
CA TRP A 131 -1.52 -11.35 23.91
C TRP A 131 -1.50 -12.87 23.77
N ASP A 132 -1.66 -13.62 24.86
CA ASP A 132 -1.57 -15.08 24.85
C ASP A 132 -2.65 -15.73 23.96
N ARG A 133 -3.84 -15.12 23.92
CA ARG A 133 -4.94 -15.56 23.07
C ARG A 133 -4.64 -15.34 21.58
N GLU A 134 -4.11 -14.17 21.22
CA GLU A 134 -3.74 -13.84 19.85
C GLU A 134 -2.62 -14.76 19.34
N VAL A 135 -1.58 -14.95 20.16
CA VAL A 135 -0.47 -15.87 19.84
C VAL A 135 -0.98 -17.30 19.65
N SER A 136 -1.86 -17.79 20.54
CA SER A 136 -2.44 -19.14 20.41
C SER A 136 -3.25 -19.30 19.12
N MET A 137 -4.05 -18.29 18.77
CA MET A 137 -4.85 -18.29 17.53
C MET A 137 -3.96 -18.30 16.29
N ILE A 138 -2.89 -17.51 16.30
CA ILE A 138 -1.90 -17.45 15.21
C ILE A 138 -1.20 -18.81 15.06
N MET A 139 -0.74 -19.41 16.16
CA MET A 139 -0.10 -20.74 16.13
C MET A 139 -1.05 -21.82 15.59
N ALA A 140 -2.33 -21.80 16.00
CA ALA A 140 -3.34 -22.71 15.46
C ALA A 140 -3.57 -22.50 13.96
N PHE A 141 -3.59 -21.25 13.48
CA PHE A 141 -3.74 -20.94 12.06
C PHE A 141 -2.54 -21.45 11.23
N PHE A 142 -1.31 -21.27 11.72
CA PHE A 142 -0.11 -21.79 11.06
C PHE A 142 -0.13 -23.32 10.99
N ALA A 143 -0.51 -23.99 12.08
CA ALA A 143 -0.62 -25.44 12.14
C ALA A 143 -1.67 -26.00 11.15
N MET A 144 -2.81 -25.32 10.98
CA MET A 144 -3.85 -25.75 10.04
C MET A 144 -3.48 -25.57 8.56
N ASN A 145 -2.62 -24.61 8.22
CA ASN A 145 -2.29 -24.27 6.84
C ASN A 145 -0.91 -24.76 6.36
N ASN A 146 -0.16 -25.51 7.18
CA ASN A 146 1.21 -25.97 6.88
C ASN A 146 2.13 -24.84 6.34
N LEU A 147 1.90 -23.60 6.79
CA LEU A 147 2.73 -22.45 6.45
C LEU A 147 3.99 -22.51 7.32
N LYS A 148 5.18 -22.42 6.69
CA LYS A 148 6.46 -22.44 7.42
C LYS A 148 6.48 -21.31 8.47
N THR A 149 6.89 -21.64 9.68
CA THR A 149 7.02 -20.72 10.83
C THR A 149 8.05 -19.61 10.62
N GLU A 150 8.86 -19.67 9.57
CA GLU A 150 9.84 -18.66 9.15
C GLU A 150 9.22 -17.47 8.40
N HIS A 151 7.89 -17.32 8.43
CA HIS A 151 7.24 -16.16 7.83
C HIS A 151 7.64 -14.90 8.62
N PRO A 152 8.10 -13.81 7.98
CA PRO A 152 8.64 -12.61 8.67
C PRO A 152 7.66 -11.95 9.65
N LEU A 153 6.35 -12.18 9.47
CA LEU A 153 5.32 -11.75 10.44
C LEU A 153 5.41 -12.48 11.78
N VAL A 154 5.85 -13.75 11.81
CA VAL A 154 6.02 -14.53 13.04
C VAL A 154 7.20 -13.99 13.84
N ASP A 155 8.27 -13.59 13.17
CA ASP A 155 9.46 -13.03 13.81
C ASP A 155 9.20 -11.64 14.42
N CYS A 156 8.42 -10.77 13.75
CA CYS A 156 8.01 -9.47 14.32
C CYS A 156 7.05 -9.63 15.51
N ILE A 157 6.15 -10.62 15.48
CA ILE A 157 5.18 -10.87 16.56
C ILE A 157 5.87 -11.55 17.75
N LEU A 158 6.78 -12.51 17.54
CA LEU A 158 7.45 -13.22 18.63
C LEU A 158 8.61 -12.44 19.27
N LYS A 159 9.24 -11.50 18.55
CA LYS A 159 10.41 -10.74 19.05
C LYS A 159 10.09 -9.42 19.73
N GLY A 160 8.82 -9.02 19.84
CA GLY A 160 8.37 -7.96 20.75
C GLY A 160 9.13 -6.62 20.61
N THR A 161 9.43 -6.22 19.37
CA THR A 161 9.89 -4.86 19.04
C THR A 161 8.74 -3.96 18.63
#